data_AF-A0A7K0E0M7-F1
#
_entry.id   AF-A0A7K0E0M7-F1
#
_cell.length_a   1.000
_cell.length_b   1.000
_cell.length_c   1.000
_cell.angle_alpha   90.00
_cell.angle_beta   90.00
_cell.angle_gamma   90.00
#
_symmetry.space_group_name_H-M   'P 1'
#
loop_
_entity.id
_entity.type
_entity.pdbx_description
1 polymer ?
#
loop_
_entity_poly.entity_id
_entity_poly.type
_entity_poly.pdbx_seq_one_letter_code
_entity_poly.pdbx_strand_id
1 'polypeptide(L)'
;MSAGDEWGVVFPEVDGSRSSTATGAAILAAAVRRWDPYQADRIAAAGSWRTEYIDHYVAVTAAGARGGAPVLGIAADGLAAMRRMLHHRNASDEVPLDELAWSDELTAKVVTVHGESRPSRELSVPYRGTRLSGGALRHRLYRWRDLGVVEPDFVAALERVIDDPSLLALPGRQLVLIGAGAEMGPLEPLSEWGADVLALDVPVPAVADRIAGIARRGAGSVTVPQRDSDGVAGLDVAVAVREAGAWIQAAAAGDRQLVLGMYGYADGPRHVAVTAAADLLATRLLRQRPGTALAYLGTPTDAYLVPGSIVDGVRRTPGRLAAVTCDGLRTVSRGRVGRRAYAVTHAGPGGSRWGVADMLLPMQGPNYALAKRLQRWRALTAAAAGHPVSFNVAPAAWTRSVTKNPVFETAYSGAEFFGVQVFPADTARYLMAAKLVADLAAPVPDRDGQPEALLYADAAHGGFWRQPYDPKSVLPIVALLGVGARTTRAVRNRFGRN
;
A
#
# COMPACT_ATOMS: atom_id res chain seq x y z
N MET A 1 8.03 26.05 -0.83
CA MET A 1 6.98 25.33 -0.08
C MET A 1 5.68 25.62 -0.78
N SER A 2 4.90 24.59 -1.14
CA SER A 2 3.58 24.85 -1.69
C SER A 2 2.66 25.29 -0.55
N ALA A 3 1.65 26.12 -0.81
CA ALA A 3 0.71 26.58 0.23
C ALA A 3 0.01 25.43 1.00
N GLY A 4 0.05 24.19 0.49
CA GLY A 4 -0.45 22.99 1.17
C GLY A 4 0.50 22.35 2.18
N ASP A 5 1.75 22.80 2.29
CA ASP A 5 2.71 22.28 3.28
C ASP A 5 2.63 23.02 4.63
N GLU A 6 1.82 24.09 4.72
CA GLU A 6 1.68 24.94 5.91
C GLU A 6 0.43 24.66 6.74
N TRP A 7 -0.60 24.01 6.17
CA TRP A 7 -1.91 23.87 6.80
C TRP A 7 -2.39 22.41 6.82
N GLY A 8 -3.23 22.09 7.80
CA GLY A 8 -3.71 20.72 8.06
C GLY A 8 -2.68 19.89 8.80
N VAL A 9 -2.52 18.62 8.41
CA VAL A 9 -1.57 17.72 9.05
C VAL A 9 -0.13 18.06 8.66
N VAL A 10 0.67 18.46 9.65
CA VAL A 10 2.03 18.94 9.48
C VAL A 10 2.99 18.23 10.45
N PHE A 11 4.28 18.25 10.09
CA PHE A 11 5.35 17.92 11.03
C PHE A 11 5.52 19.05 12.04
N PRO A 12 5.90 18.76 13.30
CA PRO A 12 6.03 19.77 14.33
C PRO A 12 7.17 20.73 13.98
N GLU A 13 7.02 21.98 14.39
CA GLU A 13 8.10 22.96 14.29
C GLU A 13 9.02 22.85 15.50
N VAL A 14 10.30 22.59 15.24
CA VAL A 14 11.35 22.55 16.26
C VAL A 14 12.49 23.44 15.77
N ASP A 15 12.88 24.42 16.59
CA ASP A 15 13.94 25.39 16.27
C ASP A 15 13.75 26.07 14.89
N GLY A 16 12.50 26.40 14.56
CA GLY A 16 12.12 27.04 13.29
C GLY A 16 12.12 26.12 12.07
N SER A 17 12.19 24.79 12.25
CA SER A 17 12.20 23.82 11.15
C SER A 17 11.26 22.64 11.37
N ARG A 18 10.57 22.22 10.30
CA ARG A 18 9.66 21.06 10.28
C ARG A 18 10.36 19.85 9.69
N SER A 19 11.19 19.19 10.50
CA SER A 19 12.03 18.08 10.04
C SER A 19 11.30 16.75 9.99
N SER A 20 10.87 16.35 8.79
CA SER A 20 10.29 15.00 8.58
C SER A 20 11.23 13.84 8.91
N THR A 21 12.55 14.07 8.80
CA THR A 21 13.58 13.05 9.08
C THR A 21 13.67 12.78 10.57
N ALA A 22 13.79 13.84 11.40
CA ALA A 22 13.89 13.70 12.85
C ALA A 22 12.60 13.12 13.44
N THR A 23 11.44 13.67 13.05
CA THR A 23 10.14 13.17 13.50
C THR A 23 9.92 11.71 13.08
N GLY A 24 10.26 11.35 11.84
CA GLY A 24 10.10 9.96 11.38
C GLY A 24 10.96 8.96 12.13
N ALA A 25 12.22 9.30 12.43
CA ALA A 25 13.08 8.48 13.27
C ALA A 25 12.53 8.36 14.71
N ALA A 26 12.06 9.47 15.29
CA ALA A 26 11.49 9.50 16.63
C ALA A 26 10.23 8.63 16.76
N ILE A 27 9.34 8.66 15.74
CA ILE A 27 8.16 7.79 15.69
C ILE A 27 8.58 6.31 15.68
N LEU A 28 9.56 5.93 14.85
CA LEU A 28 10.01 4.53 14.78
C LEU A 28 10.70 4.09 16.09
N ALA A 29 11.52 4.96 16.70
CA ALA A 29 12.15 4.69 17.98
C ALA A 29 11.10 4.50 19.10
N ALA A 30 10.09 5.37 19.16
CA ALA A 30 9.00 5.28 20.12
C ALA A 30 8.17 4.00 19.92
N ALA A 31 7.93 3.60 18.67
CA ALA A 31 7.18 2.38 18.34
C ALA A 31 7.84 1.12 18.92
N VAL A 32 9.17 1.02 18.85
CA VAL A 32 9.89 -0.18 19.28
C VAL A 32 10.40 -0.11 20.73
N ARG A 33 10.41 1.07 21.36
CA ARG A 33 11.01 1.32 22.68
C ARG A 33 10.67 0.29 23.76
N ARG A 34 9.40 -0.09 23.87
CA ARG A 34 8.92 -1.06 24.87
C ARG A 34 9.27 -2.52 24.55
N TRP A 35 9.51 -2.82 23.28
CA TRP A 35 9.64 -4.18 22.74
C TRP A 35 11.08 -4.55 22.38
N ASP A 36 11.90 -3.55 22.06
CA ASP A 36 13.34 -3.63 21.80
C ASP A 36 14.02 -2.29 22.15
N PRO A 37 14.31 -2.03 23.44
CA PRO A 37 14.93 -0.78 23.88
C PRO A 37 16.29 -0.51 23.20
N TYR A 38 17.07 -1.57 22.99
CA TYR A 38 18.36 -1.49 22.29
C TYR A 38 18.19 -0.95 20.87
N GLN A 39 17.23 -1.49 20.11
CA GLN A 39 16.95 -0.98 18.77
C GLN A 39 16.41 0.46 18.78
N ALA A 40 15.61 0.83 19.79
CA ALA A 40 15.14 2.20 19.93
C ALA A 40 16.28 3.20 20.19
N ASP A 41 17.28 2.82 21.00
CA ASP A 41 18.48 3.63 21.23
C ASP A 41 19.33 3.76 19.98
N ARG A 42 19.47 2.68 19.20
CA ARG A 42 20.15 2.72 17.90
C ARG A 42 19.48 3.67 16.91
N ILE A 43 18.15 3.71 16.87
CA ILE A 43 17.41 4.64 16.02
C ILE A 43 17.64 6.09 16.48
N ALA A 44 17.58 6.34 17.80
CA ALA A 44 17.80 7.66 18.36
C ALA A 44 19.23 8.19 18.13
N ALA A 45 20.21 7.29 18.08
CA ALA A 45 21.62 7.61 17.84
C ALA A 45 22.01 7.65 16.34
N ALA A 46 21.07 7.43 15.41
CA ALA A 46 21.37 7.40 13.97
C ALA A 46 21.87 8.77 13.48
N GLY A 47 23.09 8.82 12.94
CA GLY A 47 23.72 10.06 12.49
C GLY A 47 23.26 10.53 11.12
N SER A 48 22.92 9.59 10.23
CA SER A 48 22.43 9.82 8.87
C SER A 48 21.21 8.95 8.60
N TRP A 49 20.05 9.39 9.11
CA TRP A 49 18.78 8.69 8.95
C TRP A 49 18.46 8.32 7.48
N ARG A 50 18.79 9.20 6.53
CA ARG A 50 18.55 8.97 5.09
C ARG A 50 19.24 7.72 4.55
N THR A 51 20.37 7.31 5.13
CA THR A 51 21.12 6.12 4.69
C THR A 51 20.91 4.92 5.60
N GLU A 52 20.54 5.14 6.86
CA GLU A 52 20.45 4.10 7.89
C GLU A 52 19.03 3.55 8.08
N TYR A 53 17.98 4.26 7.64
CA TYR A 53 16.59 3.91 7.96
C TYR A 53 16.21 2.47 7.59
N ILE A 54 16.69 1.94 6.46
CA ILE A 54 16.35 0.60 5.98
C ILE A 54 16.68 -0.46 7.03
N ASP A 55 17.90 -0.45 7.55
CA ASP A 55 18.34 -1.42 8.54
C ASP A 55 17.51 -1.32 9.82
N HIS A 56 17.09 -0.11 10.19
CA HIS A 56 16.20 0.09 11.33
C HIS A 56 14.79 -0.45 11.10
N TYR A 57 14.17 -0.22 9.94
CA TYR A 57 12.86 -0.79 9.62
C TYR A 57 12.89 -2.32 9.54
N VAL A 58 13.98 -2.89 9.01
CA VAL A 58 14.20 -4.35 8.98
C VAL A 58 14.30 -4.90 10.40
N ALA A 59 15.10 -4.28 11.26
CA ALA A 59 15.25 -4.72 12.66
C ALA A 59 13.94 -4.59 13.46
N VAL A 60 13.19 -3.50 13.29
CA VAL A 60 11.88 -3.33 13.92
C VAL A 60 10.88 -4.38 13.44
N THR A 61 10.94 -4.75 12.16
CA THR A 61 10.12 -5.86 11.61
C THR A 61 10.52 -7.20 12.23
N ALA A 62 11.83 -7.46 12.35
CA ALA A 62 12.36 -8.69 12.94
C ALA A 62 11.94 -8.90 14.40
N ALA A 63 11.74 -7.82 15.17
CA ALA A 63 11.25 -7.90 16.54
C ALA A 63 9.89 -8.61 16.65
N GLY A 64 9.08 -8.57 15.59
CA GLY A 64 7.81 -9.31 15.50
C GLY A 64 7.95 -10.83 15.54
N ALA A 65 9.13 -11.39 15.23
CA ALA A 65 9.38 -12.83 15.32
C ALA A 65 9.18 -13.39 16.74
N ARG A 66 9.27 -12.54 17.77
CA ARG A 66 9.06 -12.90 19.17
C ARG A 66 7.58 -13.20 19.51
N GLY A 67 6.65 -12.92 18.59
CA GLY A 67 5.23 -13.29 18.72
C GLY A 67 4.27 -12.13 18.44
N GLY A 68 2.96 -12.40 18.57
CA GLY A 68 1.91 -11.43 18.26
C GLY A 68 1.90 -10.18 19.15
N ALA A 69 2.29 -10.29 20.42
CA ALA A 69 2.33 -9.15 21.33
C ALA A 69 3.31 -8.04 20.87
N PRO A 70 4.59 -8.33 20.54
CA PRO A 70 5.47 -7.38 19.88
C PRO A 70 4.92 -6.76 18.59
N VAL A 71 4.30 -7.57 17.72
CA VAL A 71 3.73 -7.07 16.44
C VAL A 71 2.66 -6.00 16.70
N LEU A 72 1.67 -6.32 17.52
CA LEU A 72 0.54 -5.41 17.82
C LEU A 72 0.97 -4.24 18.69
N GLY A 73 1.87 -4.47 19.63
CA GLY A 73 2.38 -3.44 20.52
C GLY A 73 3.21 -2.39 19.80
N ILE A 74 4.14 -2.81 18.92
CA ILE A 74 4.91 -1.89 18.08
C ILE A 74 3.97 -1.08 17.19
N ALA A 75 2.96 -1.72 16.61
CA ALA A 75 1.97 -1.05 15.78
C ALA A 75 1.17 0.01 16.55
N ALA A 76 0.66 -0.34 17.73
CA ALA A 76 -0.09 0.57 18.58
C ALA A 76 0.77 1.75 19.07
N ASP A 77 2.00 1.47 19.53
CA ASP A 77 2.93 2.49 20.03
C ASP A 77 3.36 3.45 18.93
N GLY A 78 3.62 2.95 17.73
CA GLY A 78 3.97 3.76 16.57
C GLY A 78 2.85 4.68 16.10
N LEU A 79 1.61 4.18 16.06
CA LEU A 79 0.44 5.01 15.76
C LEU A 79 0.19 6.07 16.83
N ALA A 80 0.35 5.73 18.11
CA ALA A 80 0.20 6.68 19.21
C ALA A 80 1.32 7.75 19.18
N ALA A 81 2.56 7.36 18.90
CA ALA A 81 3.68 8.29 18.73
C ALA A 81 3.46 9.23 17.55
N MET A 82 2.99 8.71 16.41
CA MET A 82 2.65 9.52 15.25
C MET A 82 1.59 10.58 15.57
N ARG A 83 0.52 10.23 16.30
CA ARG A 83 -0.51 11.21 16.68
C ARG A 83 -0.03 12.27 17.68
N ARG A 84 0.84 11.89 18.63
CA ARG A 84 1.48 12.86 19.55
C ARG A 84 2.45 13.81 18.87
N MET A 85 3.17 13.33 17.86
CA MET A 85 4.29 14.06 17.28
C MET A 85 3.91 14.86 16.03
N LEU A 86 2.91 14.44 15.27
CA LEU A 86 2.36 15.23 14.18
C LEU A 86 1.32 16.20 14.73
N HIS A 87 1.15 17.32 14.04
CA HIS A 87 0.25 18.39 14.44
C HIS A 87 -0.79 18.66 13.36
N HIS A 88 -1.93 19.21 13.76
CA HIS A 88 -2.89 19.83 12.87
C HIS A 88 -2.79 21.35 13.03
N ARG A 89 -2.49 22.05 11.94
CA ARG A 89 -2.33 23.50 11.91
C ARG A 89 -3.44 24.17 11.10
N ASN A 90 -4.07 25.19 11.67
CA ASN A 90 -4.97 26.11 10.99
C ASN A 90 -4.53 27.57 11.25
N ALA A 91 -5.22 28.54 10.67
CA ALA A 91 -4.83 29.96 10.74
C ALA A 91 -4.65 30.52 12.17
N SER A 92 -5.32 29.92 13.16
CA SER A 92 -5.35 30.39 14.54
C SER A 92 -4.62 29.49 15.54
N ASP A 93 -4.33 28.23 15.19
CA ASP A 93 -3.91 27.21 16.16
C ASP A 93 -3.09 26.07 15.51
N GLU A 94 -2.24 25.45 16.32
CA GLU A 94 -1.47 24.25 15.99
C GLU A 94 -1.44 23.29 17.18
N VAL A 95 -2.14 22.16 17.05
CA VAL A 95 -2.29 21.17 18.13
C VAL A 95 -1.77 19.79 17.70
N PRO A 96 -1.25 18.97 18.62
CA PRO A 96 -0.98 17.55 18.37
C PRO A 96 -2.23 16.83 17.81
N LEU A 97 -2.04 15.83 16.95
CA LEU A 97 -3.17 15.13 16.31
C LEU A 97 -4.02 14.33 17.32
N ASP A 98 -3.48 13.90 18.45
CA ASP A 98 -4.24 13.22 19.50
C ASP A 98 -5.09 14.17 20.37
N GLU A 99 -4.83 15.47 20.29
CA GLU A 99 -5.62 16.54 20.93
C GLU A 99 -6.63 17.19 19.94
N LEU A 100 -6.65 16.74 18.68
CA LEU A 100 -7.49 17.31 17.64
C LEU A 100 -8.99 17.18 17.96
N ALA A 101 -9.64 18.32 18.21
CA ALA A 101 -11.09 18.42 18.34
C ALA A 101 -11.77 18.32 16.96
N TRP A 102 -12.72 17.39 16.82
CA TRP A 102 -13.53 17.27 15.59
C TRP A 102 -14.55 18.41 15.48
N SER A 103 -14.88 18.81 14.24
CA SER A 103 -15.97 19.74 13.93
C SER A 103 -17.03 19.03 13.12
N ASP A 104 -18.27 19.50 13.25
CA ASP A 104 -19.37 19.16 12.35
C ASP A 104 -19.60 20.25 11.29
N GLU A 105 -18.74 21.29 11.25
CA GLU A 105 -18.75 22.29 10.18
C GLU A 105 -18.52 21.65 8.82
N LEU A 106 -19.42 21.95 7.89
CA LEU A 106 -19.43 21.42 6.55
C LEU A 106 -19.66 22.56 5.55
N THR A 107 -18.64 22.84 4.73
CA THR A 107 -18.71 23.82 3.64
C THR A 107 -18.86 23.14 2.28
N ALA A 108 -18.34 21.92 2.16
CA ALA A 108 -18.46 21.11 0.96
C ALA A 108 -19.88 20.51 0.81
N LYS A 109 -20.48 20.72 -0.37
CA LYS A 109 -21.71 20.07 -0.79
C LYS A 109 -21.47 18.60 -1.14
N VAL A 110 -22.53 17.81 -1.06
CA VAL A 110 -22.55 16.40 -1.47
C VAL A 110 -23.07 16.33 -2.91
N VAL A 111 -22.21 15.94 -3.85
CA VAL A 111 -22.55 15.84 -5.28
C VAL A 111 -22.42 14.39 -5.73
N THR A 112 -23.49 13.80 -6.24
CA THR A 112 -23.50 12.41 -6.72
C THR A 112 -23.57 12.35 -8.24
N VAL A 113 -22.70 11.54 -8.83
CA VAL A 113 -22.70 11.18 -10.24
C VAL A 113 -23.14 9.72 -10.35
N HIS A 114 -24.25 9.48 -11.04
CA HIS A 114 -24.74 8.13 -11.34
C HIS A 114 -24.13 7.63 -12.65
N GLY A 115 -23.71 6.37 -12.66
CA GLY A 115 -23.23 5.69 -13.85
C GLY A 115 -24.33 5.40 -14.85
N GLU A 116 -23.96 5.35 -16.13
CA GLU A 116 -24.87 5.17 -17.27
C GLU A 116 -24.86 3.73 -17.81
N SER A 117 -23.93 2.88 -17.34
CA SER A 117 -23.73 1.51 -17.80
C SER A 117 -24.53 0.49 -16.98
N ARG A 118 -24.66 -0.73 -17.50
CA ARG A 118 -25.15 -1.89 -16.74
C ARG A 118 -24.01 -2.50 -15.92
N PRO A 119 -24.26 -2.99 -14.70
CA PRO A 119 -23.21 -3.59 -13.87
C PRO A 119 -22.69 -4.88 -14.51
N SER A 120 -21.37 -5.06 -14.49
CA SER A 120 -20.76 -6.33 -14.90
C SER A 120 -21.23 -7.46 -13.99
N ARG A 121 -21.54 -8.62 -14.57
CA ARG A 121 -22.00 -9.83 -13.86
C ARG A 121 -20.96 -10.94 -13.81
N GLU A 122 -19.72 -10.63 -14.19
CA GLU A 122 -18.61 -11.57 -14.18
C GLU A 122 -17.33 -10.80 -13.80
N LEU A 123 -16.45 -11.44 -13.01
CA LEU A 123 -15.11 -10.92 -12.77
C LEU A 123 -14.28 -11.05 -14.05
N SER A 124 -13.90 -9.90 -14.61
CA SER A 124 -13.08 -9.80 -15.81
C SER A 124 -11.86 -8.91 -15.54
N VAL A 125 -10.66 -9.41 -15.81
CA VAL A 125 -9.40 -8.73 -15.51
C VAL A 125 -8.65 -8.43 -16.81
N PRO A 126 -8.30 -7.17 -17.11
CA PRO A 126 -7.47 -6.85 -18.27
C PRO A 126 -6.06 -7.43 -18.09
N TYR A 127 -5.54 -8.09 -19.11
CA TYR A 127 -4.18 -8.63 -19.14
C TYR A 127 -3.65 -8.68 -20.58
N ARG A 128 -2.57 -7.93 -20.84
CA ARG A 128 -1.83 -7.92 -22.12
C ARG A 128 -2.72 -7.73 -23.36
N GLY A 129 -3.63 -6.76 -23.31
CA GLY A 129 -4.52 -6.41 -24.43
C GLY A 129 -5.75 -7.30 -24.59
N THR A 130 -5.94 -8.27 -23.68
CA THR A 130 -7.16 -9.10 -23.61
C THR A 130 -7.82 -8.95 -22.25
N ARG A 131 -9.07 -9.38 -22.11
CA ARG A 131 -9.73 -9.51 -20.81
C ARG A 131 -9.89 -10.99 -20.47
N LEU A 132 -9.43 -11.38 -19.29
CA LEU A 132 -9.51 -12.74 -18.77
C LEU A 132 -10.68 -12.86 -17.82
N SER A 133 -11.50 -13.89 -17.98
CA SER A 133 -12.61 -14.20 -17.07
C SER A 133 -12.78 -15.72 -16.94
N GLY A 134 -13.66 -16.17 -16.04
CA GLY A 134 -13.94 -17.58 -15.76
C GLY A 134 -12.68 -18.48 -15.71
N GLY A 135 -12.70 -19.55 -16.50
CA GLY A 135 -11.60 -20.52 -16.56
C GLY A 135 -10.26 -19.95 -17.04
N ALA A 136 -10.27 -18.94 -17.93
CA ALA A 136 -9.05 -18.32 -18.42
C ALA A 136 -8.35 -17.48 -17.34
N LEU A 137 -9.13 -16.77 -16.52
CA LEU A 137 -8.61 -16.05 -15.36
C LEU A 137 -8.07 -17.03 -14.31
N ARG A 138 -8.81 -18.09 -13.99
CA ARG A 138 -8.39 -19.15 -13.05
C ARG A 138 -7.06 -19.79 -13.46
N HIS A 139 -6.93 -20.18 -14.73
CA HIS A 139 -5.67 -20.74 -15.24
C HIS A 139 -4.50 -19.74 -15.12
N ARG A 140 -4.74 -18.46 -15.36
CA ARG A 140 -3.71 -17.42 -15.19
C ARG A 140 -3.28 -17.26 -13.73
N LEU A 141 -4.23 -17.27 -12.79
CA LEU A 141 -3.95 -17.20 -11.35
C LEU A 141 -3.09 -18.38 -10.88
N TYR A 142 -3.43 -19.61 -11.30
CA TYR A 142 -2.62 -20.80 -10.99
C TYR A 142 -1.19 -20.67 -11.54
N ARG A 143 -1.04 -20.18 -12.77
CA ARG A 143 0.28 -19.96 -13.34
C ARG A 143 1.10 -18.95 -12.54
N TRP A 144 0.49 -17.86 -12.07
CA TRP A 144 1.19 -16.90 -11.21
C TRP A 144 1.58 -17.50 -9.86
N ARG A 145 0.71 -18.28 -9.22
CA ARG A 145 1.05 -19.03 -7.99
C ARG A 145 2.21 -20.00 -8.23
N ASP A 146 2.16 -20.78 -9.30
CA ASP A 146 3.17 -21.79 -9.61
C ASP A 146 4.53 -21.17 -9.94
N LEU A 147 4.54 -19.93 -10.43
CA LEU A 147 5.75 -19.11 -10.61
C LEU A 147 6.18 -18.38 -9.33
N GLY A 148 5.39 -18.42 -8.25
CA GLY A 148 5.64 -17.72 -7.00
C GLY A 148 5.43 -16.21 -7.10
N VAL A 149 4.58 -15.75 -8.02
CA VAL A 149 4.23 -14.34 -8.21
C VAL A 149 3.21 -13.86 -7.17
N VAL A 150 2.31 -14.76 -6.76
CA VAL A 150 1.29 -14.55 -5.74
C VAL A 150 1.25 -15.74 -4.79
N GLU A 151 0.82 -15.51 -3.56
CA GLU A 151 0.65 -16.56 -2.56
C GLU A 151 -0.66 -17.36 -2.78
N PRO A 152 -0.76 -18.61 -2.30
CA PRO A 152 -1.92 -19.47 -2.56
C PRO A 152 -3.27 -18.90 -2.11
N ASP A 153 -3.32 -18.23 -0.95
CA ASP A 153 -4.57 -17.66 -0.42
C ASP A 153 -5.07 -16.51 -1.30
N PHE A 154 -4.18 -15.82 -2.01
CA PHE A 154 -4.58 -14.83 -3.01
C PHE A 154 -5.43 -15.48 -4.10
N VAL A 155 -4.99 -16.62 -4.63
CA VAL A 155 -5.73 -17.36 -5.65
C VAL A 155 -7.09 -17.80 -5.12
N ALA A 156 -7.12 -18.42 -3.94
CA ALA A 156 -8.36 -18.89 -3.33
C ALA A 156 -9.38 -17.76 -3.11
N ALA A 157 -8.90 -16.57 -2.71
CA ALA A 157 -9.74 -15.40 -2.56
C ALA A 157 -10.35 -14.94 -3.89
N LEU A 158 -9.59 -14.92 -4.99
CA LEU A 158 -10.14 -14.56 -6.30
C LEU A 158 -11.06 -15.63 -6.87
N GLU A 159 -10.82 -16.91 -6.60
CA GLU A 159 -11.73 -17.98 -7.02
C GLU A 159 -13.12 -17.81 -6.41
N ARG A 160 -13.21 -17.38 -5.15
CA ARG A 160 -14.51 -17.04 -4.53
C ARG A 160 -15.28 -15.99 -5.33
N VAL A 161 -14.61 -14.96 -5.83
CA VAL A 161 -15.25 -13.89 -6.61
C VAL A 161 -15.58 -14.35 -8.04
N ILE A 162 -14.78 -15.27 -8.59
CA ILE A 162 -15.10 -15.92 -9.87
C ILE A 162 -16.36 -16.79 -9.74
N ASP A 163 -16.48 -17.53 -8.64
CA ASP A 163 -17.58 -18.47 -8.40
C ASP A 163 -18.86 -17.77 -7.92
N ASP A 164 -18.73 -16.63 -7.24
CA ASP A 164 -19.85 -15.77 -6.82
C ASP A 164 -19.64 -14.30 -7.25
N PRO A 165 -19.95 -13.96 -8.52
CA PRO A 165 -19.84 -12.58 -9.00
C PRO A 165 -20.88 -11.63 -8.39
N SER A 166 -21.88 -12.13 -7.62
CA SER A 166 -22.83 -11.25 -6.93
C SER A 166 -22.15 -10.37 -5.87
N LEU A 167 -20.95 -10.76 -5.42
CA LEU A 167 -20.13 -10.02 -4.48
C LEU A 167 -19.54 -8.72 -5.06
N LEU A 168 -19.40 -8.62 -6.39
CA LEU A 168 -18.66 -7.53 -7.06
C LEU A 168 -19.21 -6.13 -6.72
N ALA A 169 -20.53 -5.99 -6.62
CA ALA A 169 -21.19 -4.73 -6.29
C ALA A 169 -21.10 -4.36 -4.81
N LEU A 170 -20.54 -5.23 -3.96
CA LEU A 170 -20.43 -5.07 -2.51
C LEU A 170 -21.77 -4.72 -1.84
N PRO A 171 -22.79 -5.59 -1.97
CA PRO A 171 -24.12 -5.31 -1.45
C PRO A 171 -24.09 -4.97 0.05
N GLY A 172 -24.88 -3.96 0.43
CA GLY A 172 -24.97 -3.47 1.82
C GLY A 172 -23.80 -2.59 2.27
N ARG A 173 -22.82 -2.31 1.40
CA ARG A 173 -21.63 -1.52 1.73
C ARG A 173 -21.55 -0.23 0.93
N GLN A 174 -20.84 0.75 1.48
CA GLN A 174 -20.48 1.98 0.80
C GLN A 174 -18.99 2.25 1.00
N LEU A 175 -18.25 2.51 -0.08
CA LEU A 175 -16.80 2.61 -0.02
C LEU A 175 -16.36 4.06 0.06
N VAL A 176 -15.60 4.42 1.08
CA VAL A 176 -14.93 5.72 1.21
C VAL A 176 -13.52 5.58 0.68
N LEU A 177 -13.22 6.18 -0.48
CA LEU A 177 -11.91 6.10 -1.11
C LEU A 177 -11.14 7.41 -0.90
N ILE A 178 -10.08 7.36 -0.09
CA ILE A 178 -9.08 8.43 0.00
C ILE A 178 -8.07 8.24 -1.13
N GLY A 179 -7.87 9.28 -1.95
CA GLY A 179 -7.12 9.17 -3.19
C GLY A 179 -7.90 8.41 -4.26
N ALA A 180 -9.19 8.72 -4.41
CA ALA A 180 -10.09 8.00 -5.32
C ALA A 180 -9.61 7.97 -6.79
N GLY A 181 -8.86 8.99 -7.22
CA GLY A 181 -8.24 9.06 -8.55
C GLY A 181 -6.89 8.34 -8.66
N ALA A 182 -6.40 7.67 -7.62
CA ALA A 182 -5.15 6.94 -7.67
C ALA A 182 -5.18 5.85 -8.76
N GLU A 183 -4.10 5.72 -9.50
CA GLU A 183 -4.01 4.80 -10.65
C GLU A 183 -4.17 3.32 -10.25
N MET A 184 -3.68 2.96 -9.06
CA MET A 184 -3.87 1.64 -8.45
C MET A 184 -5.15 1.54 -7.62
N GLY A 185 -5.88 2.64 -7.45
CA GLY A 185 -7.11 2.69 -6.65
C GLY A 185 -8.26 1.94 -7.34
N PRO A 186 -9.22 1.42 -6.56
CA PRO A 186 -10.26 0.51 -7.08
C PRO A 186 -11.46 1.24 -7.68
N LEU A 187 -11.43 2.57 -7.82
CA LEU A 187 -12.60 3.35 -8.27
C LEU A 187 -13.16 2.84 -9.61
N GLU A 188 -12.29 2.55 -10.58
CA GLU A 188 -12.72 2.07 -11.90
C GLU A 188 -13.41 0.70 -11.87
N PRO A 189 -12.80 -0.37 -11.33
CA PRO A 189 -13.50 -1.66 -11.22
C PRO A 189 -14.76 -1.57 -10.36
N LEU A 190 -14.74 -0.85 -9.23
CA LEU A 190 -15.92 -0.70 -8.37
C LEU A 190 -17.07 0.02 -9.07
N SER A 191 -16.75 1.06 -9.86
CA SER A 191 -17.75 1.76 -10.67
C SER A 191 -18.32 0.83 -11.74
N GLU A 192 -17.49 0.03 -12.42
CA GLU A 192 -17.93 -0.98 -13.41
C GLU A 192 -18.85 -2.05 -12.79
N TRP A 193 -18.60 -2.43 -11.53
CA TRP A 193 -19.35 -3.45 -10.82
C TRP A 193 -20.64 -2.96 -10.18
N GLY A 194 -20.89 -1.65 -10.19
CA GLY A 194 -22.12 -1.09 -9.64
C GLY A 194 -22.05 -0.72 -8.15
N ALA A 195 -20.85 -0.55 -7.58
CA ALA A 195 -20.69 -0.18 -6.18
C ALA A 195 -21.00 1.31 -5.91
N ASP A 196 -21.38 1.62 -4.67
CA ASP A 196 -21.59 2.98 -4.19
C ASP A 196 -20.33 3.52 -3.50
N VAL A 197 -19.82 4.64 -3.99
CA VAL A 197 -18.50 5.18 -3.61
C VAL A 197 -18.58 6.62 -3.16
N LEU A 198 -18.03 6.91 -1.98
CA LEU A 198 -17.66 8.26 -1.51
C LEU A 198 -16.21 8.53 -1.88
N ALA A 199 -15.97 9.39 -2.87
CA ALA A 199 -14.66 9.66 -3.43
C ALA A 199 -14.05 10.94 -2.85
N LEU A 200 -12.96 10.80 -2.11
CA LEU A 200 -12.14 11.88 -1.57
C LEU A 200 -10.81 11.94 -2.32
N ASP A 201 -10.51 13.08 -2.92
CA ASP A 201 -9.22 13.36 -3.55
C ASP A 201 -8.98 14.87 -3.59
N VAL A 202 -7.76 15.30 -3.90
CA VAL A 202 -7.42 16.72 -3.99
C VAL A 202 -8.30 17.46 -5.00
N PRO A 203 -8.70 18.72 -4.73
CA PRO A 203 -9.55 19.52 -5.63
C PRO A 203 -8.74 20.06 -6.83
N VAL A 204 -8.26 19.15 -7.68
CA VAL A 204 -7.49 19.46 -8.89
C VAL A 204 -8.34 19.10 -10.11
N PRO A 205 -8.52 20.01 -11.10
CA PRO A 205 -9.40 19.78 -12.25
C PRO A 205 -9.17 18.44 -12.95
N ALA A 206 -7.92 18.10 -13.26
CA ALA A 206 -7.59 16.84 -13.93
C ALA A 206 -7.92 15.58 -13.09
N VAL A 207 -7.93 15.69 -11.76
CA VAL A 207 -8.33 14.62 -10.85
C VAL A 207 -9.85 14.52 -10.81
N ALA A 208 -10.55 15.65 -10.67
CA ALA A 208 -12.01 15.75 -10.68
C ALA A 208 -12.60 15.22 -11.99
N ASP A 209 -12.08 15.65 -13.14
CA ASP A 209 -12.50 15.21 -14.47
C ASP A 209 -12.33 13.70 -14.66
N ARG A 210 -11.22 13.15 -14.15
CA ARG A 210 -10.96 11.71 -14.19
C ARG A 210 -11.96 10.94 -13.33
N ILE A 211 -12.21 11.38 -12.10
CA ILE A 211 -13.20 10.75 -11.20
C ILE A 211 -14.59 10.80 -11.83
N ALA A 212 -15.03 11.97 -12.30
CA ALA A 212 -16.32 12.15 -12.96
C ALA A 212 -16.44 11.30 -14.23
N GLY A 213 -15.36 11.21 -15.03
CA GLY A 213 -15.32 10.36 -16.22
C GLY A 213 -15.44 8.87 -15.91
N ILE A 214 -14.79 8.39 -14.85
CA ILE A 214 -14.94 6.99 -14.39
C ILE A 214 -16.37 6.76 -13.89
N ALA A 215 -16.91 7.69 -13.09
CA ALA A 215 -18.26 7.59 -12.53
C ALA A 215 -19.33 7.46 -13.62
N ARG A 216 -19.34 8.36 -14.61
CA ARG A 216 -20.33 8.34 -15.72
C ARG A 216 -20.29 7.05 -16.53
N ARG A 217 -19.09 6.52 -16.81
CA ARG A 217 -18.93 5.26 -17.56
C ARG A 217 -19.27 4.02 -16.74
N GLY A 218 -19.30 4.12 -15.41
CA GLY A 218 -19.62 3.02 -14.52
C GLY A 218 -21.11 2.66 -14.52
N ALA A 219 -21.45 1.71 -13.66
CA ALA A 219 -22.81 1.28 -13.36
C ALA A 219 -23.24 1.64 -11.93
N GLY A 220 -22.31 2.12 -11.09
CA GLY A 220 -22.52 2.47 -9.69
C GLY A 220 -22.84 3.94 -9.48
N SER A 221 -22.67 4.41 -8.24
CA SER A 221 -22.74 5.84 -7.92
C SER A 221 -21.44 6.31 -7.28
N VAL A 222 -21.00 7.52 -7.66
CA VAL A 222 -19.81 8.16 -7.09
C VAL A 222 -20.20 9.52 -6.55
N THR A 223 -20.05 9.69 -5.25
CA THR A 223 -20.34 10.92 -4.54
C THR A 223 -19.03 11.62 -4.18
N VAL A 224 -18.93 12.91 -4.49
CA VAL A 224 -17.72 13.74 -4.28
C VAL A 224 -18.07 15.00 -3.48
N PRO A 225 -17.14 15.51 -2.66
CA PRO A 225 -17.28 16.83 -2.05
C PRO A 225 -17.06 17.92 -3.09
N GLN A 226 -17.81 19.02 -3.00
CA GLN A 226 -17.55 20.22 -3.81
C GLN A 226 -17.82 21.47 -2.99
N ARG A 227 -16.81 22.34 -2.84
CA ARG A 227 -16.97 23.66 -2.22
C ARG A 227 -17.32 24.70 -3.28
N ASP A 228 -18.18 25.65 -2.91
CA ASP A 228 -18.55 26.77 -3.80
C ASP A 228 -17.35 27.68 -4.12
N SER A 229 -16.40 27.81 -3.18
CA SER A 229 -15.18 28.61 -3.34
C SER A 229 -14.21 28.06 -4.38
N ASP A 230 -14.21 26.75 -4.57
CA ASP A 230 -13.14 26.07 -5.31
C ASP A 230 -13.54 25.79 -6.77
N GLY A 231 -14.84 25.73 -7.06
CA GLY A 231 -15.39 25.39 -8.38
C GLY A 231 -15.06 23.98 -8.89
N VAL A 232 -14.19 23.25 -8.18
CA VAL A 232 -13.64 21.94 -8.54
C VAL A 232 -14.04 20.93 -7.48
N ALA A 233 -14.56 19.77 -7.89
CA ALA A 233 -14.88 18.69 -6.96
C ALA A 233 -13.61 18.08 -6.34
N GLY A 234 -13.62 17.87 -5.04
CA GLY A 234 -12.52 17.32 -4.26
C GLY A 234 -12.40 17.96 -2.87
N LEU A 235 -11.68 17.27 -2.00
CA LEU A 235 -11.32 17.72 -0.67
C LEU A 235 -9.99 17.06 -0.29
N ASP A 236 -8.94 17.87 -0.09
CA ASP A 236 -7.65 17.36 0.37
C ASP A 236 -7.75 16.96 1.84
N VAL A 237 -7.79 15.65 2.10
CA VAL A 237 -7.94 15.11 3.45
C VAL A 237 -6.78 15.47 4.39
N ALA A 238 -5.58 15.73 3.86
CA ALA A 238 -4.45 16.15 4.68
C ALA A 238 -4.64 17.59 5.19
N VAL A 239 -5.28 18.44 4.39
CA VAL A 239 -5.56 19.84 4.73
C VAL A 239 -6.85 19.97 5.54
N ALA A 240 -7.90 19.24 5.15
CA ALA A 240 -9.27 19.41 5.64
C ALA A 240 -9.80 18.17 6.37
N VAL A 241 -8.97 17.50 7.17
CA VAL A 241 -9.32 16.21 7.83
C VAL A 241 -10.61 16.30 8.67
N ARG A 242 -10.84 17.43 9.36
CA ARG A 242 -12.04 17.65 10.19
C ARG A 242 -13.30 17.67 9.33
N GLU A 243 -13.29 18.49 8.27
CA GLU A 243 -14.41 18.59 7.33
C GLU A 243 -14.59 17.30 6.53
N ALA A 244 -13.52 16.59 6.17
CA ALA A 244 -13.63 15.28 5.53
C ALA A 244 -14.40 14.29 6.42
N GLY A 245 -14.16 14.32 7.73
CA GLY A 245 -14.92 13.54 8.71
C GLY A 245 -16.40 13.91 8.73
N ALA A 246 -16.74 15.20 8.75
CA ALA A 246 -18.13 15.68 8.71
C ALA A 246 -18.82 15.33 7.38
N TRP A 247 -18.12 15.50 6.26
CA TRP A 247 -18.63 15.21 4.92
C TRP A 247 -18.91 13.71 4.74
N ILE A 248 -18.02 12.82 5.21
CA ILE A 248 -18.28 11.37 5.15
C ILE A 248 -19.57 11.03 5.90
N GLN A 249 -19.80 11.63 7.08
CA GLN A 249 -21.03 11.38 7.85
C GLN A 249 -22.27 11.91 7.12
N ALA A 250 -22.20 13.10 6.52
CA ALA A 250 -23.30 13.69 5.76
C ALA A 250 -23.62 12.92 4.47
N ALA A 251 -22.60 12.38 3.80
CA ALA A 251 -22.74 11.65 2.54
C ALA A 251 -23.02 10.15 2.73
N ALA A 252 -22.76 9.59 3.91
CA ALA A 252 -23.00 8.19 4.21
C ALA A 252 -24.50 7.85 4.14
N ALA A 253 -24.84 6.84 3.35
CA ALA A 253 -26.23 6.45 3.14
C ALA A 253 -26.71 5.48 4.24
N GLY A 254 -27.46 5.99 5.21
CA GLY A 254 -28.19 5.20 6.19
C GLY A 254 -27.33 4.27 7.05
N ASP A 255 -27.76 3.01 7.15
CA ASP A 255 -27.16 1.95 7.97
C ASP A 255 -26.08 1.14 7.25
N ARG A 256 -25.76 1.48 5.99
CA ARG A 256 -24.74 0.76 5.20
C ARG A 256 -23.41 0.68 5.92
N GLN A 257 -22.74 -0.46 5.75
CA GLN A 257 -21.41 -0.66 6.31
C GLN A 257 -20.39 0.13 5.49
N LEU A 258 -19.62 1.01 6.16
CA LEU A 258 -18.57 1.77 5.50
C LEU A 258 -17.31 0.92 5.30
N VAL A 259 -16.65 1.11 4.17
CA VAL A 259 -15.31 0.58 3.91
C VAL A 259 -14.38 1.76 3.65
N LEU A 260 -13.52 2.10 4.60
CA LEU A 260 -12.53 3.17 4.43
C LEU A 260 -11.27 2.62 3.74
N GLY A 261 -11.06 3.01 2.50
CA GLY A 261 -9.89 2.65 1.71
C GLY A 261 -8.88 3.79 1.55
N MET A 262 -7.62 3.53 1.89
CA MET A 262 -6.53 4.48 1.72
C MET A 262 -5.68 4.14 0.48
N TYR A 263 -5.91 4.86 -0.62
CA TYR A 263 -5.20 4.71 -1.90
C TYR A 263 -4.38 5.96 -2.27
N GLY A 264 -4.52 7.04 -1.50
CA GLY A 264 -3.79 8.28 -1.67
C GLY A 264 -2.27 8.07 -1.61
N TYR A 265 -1.56 8.79 -2.49
CA TYR A 265 -0.11 8.82 -2.55
C TYR A 265 0.34 10.26 -2.75
N ALA A 266 1.39 10.65 -2.04
CA ALA A 266 2.11 11.89 -2.27
C ALA A 266 3.61 11.63 -2.14
N ASP A 267 4.44 12.54 -2.66
CA ASP A 267 5.88 12.44 -2.52
C ASP A 267 6.35 13.03 -1.18
N GLY A 268 7.35 12.38 -0.58
CA GLY A 268 8.05 12.90 0.59
C GLY A 268 7.16 13.08 1.83
N PRO A 269 7.34 14.18 2.59
CA PRO A 269 6.61 14.43 3.86
C PRO A 269 5.09 14.39 3.72
N ARG A 270 4.54 14.85 2.59
CA ARG A 270 3.09 14.90 2.35
C ARG A 270 2.44 13.51 2.36
N HIS A 271 3.18 12.46 2.02
CA HIS A 271 2.68 11.08 2.10
C HIS A 271 2.37 10.67 3.54
N VAL A 272 3.21 11.12 4.48
CA VAL A 272 3.02 10.88 5.91
C VAL A 272 1.81 11.66 6.39
N ALA A 273 1.67 12.93 5.99
CA ALA A 273 0.52 13.77 6.33
C ALA A 273 -0.82 13.18 5.88
N VAL A 274 -0.95 12.78 4.61
CA VAL A 274 -2.18 12.16 4.09
C VAL A 274 -2.47 10.81 4.77
N THR A 275 -1.43 10.04 5.12
CA THR A 275 -1.60 8.77 5.86
C THR A 275 -2.06 9.01 7.29
N ALA A 276 -1.52 10.02 7.97
CA ALA A 276 -1.93 10.39 9.33
C ALA A 276 -3.37 10.94 9.35
N ALA A 277 -3.76 11.74 8.36
CA ALA A 277 -5.15 12.17 8.19
C ALA A 277 -6.10 10.97 7.98
N ALA A 278 -5.71 10.01 7.14
CA ALA A 278 -6.47 8.78 6.95
C ALA A 278 -6.57 7.94 8.25
N ASP A 279 -5.51 7.91 9.08
CA ASP A 279 -5.51 7.26 10.39
C ASP A 279 -6.50 7.90 11.38
N LEU A 280 -6.58 9.24 11.38
CA LEU A 280 -7.55 9.98 12.18
C LEU A 280 -8.99 9.68 11.75
N LEU A 281 -9.26 9.69 10.44
CA LEU A 281 -10.56 9.31 9.88
C LEU A 281 -10.91 7.86 10.22
N ALA A 282 -9.97 6.92 10.06
CA ALA A 282 -10.16 5.51 10.46
C ALA A 282 -10.52 5.41 11.94
N THR A 283 -9.76 6.08 12.82
CA THR A 283 -9.99 6.07 14.27
C THR A 283 -11.36 6.65 14.65
N ARG A 284 -11.82 7.70 13.95
CA ARG A 284 -13.16 8.26 14.15
C ARG A 284 -14.24 7.30 13.67
N LEU A 285 -14.14 6.80 12.44
CA LEU A 285 -15.16 5.94 11.84
C LEU A 285 -15.30 4.60 12.57
N LEU A 286 -14.20 3.96 12.97
CA LEU A 286 -14.25 2.70 13.74
C LEU A 286 -14.95 2.87 15.09
N ARG A 287 -14.80 4.03 15.75
CA ARG A 287 -15.51 4.34 17.00
C ARG A 287 -16.99 4.64 16.78
N GLN A 288 -17.32 5.41 15.74
CA GLN A 288 -18.70 5.84 15.48
C GLN A 288 -19.55 4.76 14.80
N ARG A 289 -18.91 3.91 14.00
CA ARG A 289 -19.52 2.82 13.24
C ARG A 289 -18.64 1.57 13.39
N PRO A 290 -18.81 0.77 14.46
CA PRO A 290 -17.96 -0.39 14.76
C PRO A 290 -17.88 -1.42 13.63
N GLY A 291 -18.91 -1.51 12.78
CA GLY A 291 -18.90 -2.34 11.59
C GLY A 291 -17.98 -1.84 10.46
N THR A 292 -17.38 -0.66 10.55
CA THR A 292 -16.52 -0.11 9.48
C THR A 292 -15.37 -1.05 9.17
N ALA A 293 -15.18 -1.35 7.89
CA ALA A 293 -14.02 -2.09 7.40
C ALA A 293 -12.92 -1.12 6.95
N LEU A 294 -11.65 -1.55 7.00
CA LEU A 294 -10.53 -0.80 6.44
C LEU A 294 -9.94 -1.52 5.23
N ALA A 295 -9.44 -0.75 4.25
CA ALA A 295 -8.78 -1.28 3.06
C ALA A 295 -7.47 -0.56 2.75
N TYR A 296 -6.41 -1.33 2.46
CA TYR A 296 -5.07 -0.82 2.18
C TYR A 296 -4.37 -1.64 1.08
N LEU A 297 -3.59 -0.93 0.26
CA LEU A 297 -2.58 -1.56 -0.60
C LEU A 297 -1.20 -1.47 0.05
N GLY A 298 -0.74 -2.62 0.54
CA GLY A 298 0.64 -2.83 0.96
C GLY A 298 1.59 -2.72 -0.24
N THR A 299 2.75 -2.10 -0.02
CA THR A 299 3.78 -2.04 -1.06
C THR A 299 4.60 -3.34 -1.03
N PRO A 300 5.01 -3.91 -2.17
CA PRO A 300 5.85 -5.10 -2.18
C PRO A 300 7.31 -4.78 -1.81
N THR A 301 7.65 -3.49 -1.67
CA THR A 301 8.98 -2.98 -1.35
C THR A 301 9.09 -2.46 0.09
N ASP A 302 8.38 -3.08 1.03
CA ASP A 302 8.59 -2.88 2.48
C ASP A 302 9.28 -4.13 3.05
N ALA A 303 9.65 -4.10 4.33
CA ALA A 303 10.15 -5.25 5.07
C ALA A 303 8.98 -5.99 5.73
N TYR A 304 8.72 -7.24 5.34
CA TYR A 304 7.67 -8.09 5.91
C TYR A 304 8.24 -9.25 6.71
N LEU A 305 7.60 -9.61 7.82
CA LEU A 305 7.94 -10.83 8.55
C LEU A 305 7.22 -12.00 7.88
N VAL A 306 7.98 -12.97 7.38
CA VAL A 306 7.45 -14.09 6.59
C VAL A 306 7.79 -15.44 7.22
N PRO A 307 6.89 -16.44 7.17
CA PRO A 307 7.13 -17.74 7.76
C PRO A 307 8.21 -18.52 7.01
N GLY A 308 8.78 -19.52 7.68
CA GLY A 308 9.79 -20.41 7.12
C GLY A 308 9.40 -21.03 5.79
N SER A 309 8.12 -21.33 5.56
CA SER A 309 7.62 -21.85 4.28
C SER A 309 7.80 -20.89 3.09
N ILE A 310 7.81 -19.57 3.33
CA ILE A 310 8.16 -18.58 2.30
C ILE A 310 9.67 -18.55 2.08
N VAL A 311 10.46 -18.59 3.17
CA VAL A 311 11.93 -18.64 3.14
C VAL A 311 12.44 -19.88 2.39
N ASP A 312 11.87 -21.05 2.65
CA ASP A 312 12.23 -22.33 2.02
C ASP A 312 11.81 -22.37 0.55
N GLY A 313 10.75 -21.65 0.19
CA GLY A 313 10.25 -21.58 -1.18
C GLY A 313 10.96 -20.55 -2.06
N VAL A 314 12.13 -20.05 -1.65
CA VAL A 314 13.02 -19.27 -2.52
C VAL A 314 13.33 -20.05 -3.78
N ARG A 315 13.19 -19.40 -4.94
CA ARG A 315 13.31 -20.02 -6.25
C ARG A 315 14.69 -19.81 -6.85
N ARG A 316 15.06 -20.68 -7.78
CA ARG A 316 16.24 -20.45 -8.65
C ARG A 316 15.93 -19.30 -9.59
N THR A 317 16.93 -18.45 -9.85
CA THR A 317 16.80 -17.38 -10.86
C THR A 317 16.45 -17.99 -12.22
N PRO A 318 15.40 -17.50 -12.91
CA PRO A 318 15.08 -17.95 -14.25
C PRO A 318 16.15 -17.43 -15.23
N GLY A 319 17.20 -18.22 -15.44
CA GLY A 319 18.29 -17.92 -16.35
C GLY A 319 19.63 -18.40 -15.81
N ARG A 320 20.20 -19.43 -16.44
CA ARG A 320 21.50 -20.01 -16.04
C ARG A 320 22.61 -18.96 -16.02
N LEU A 321 22.58 -18.01 -16.96
CA LEU A 321 23.56 -16.92 -17.03
C LEU A 321 23.42 -15.92 -15.88
N ALA A 322 22.21 -15.52 -15.50
CA ALA A 322 22.00 -14.59 -14.39
C ALA A 322 22.45 -15.21 -13.05
N ALA A 323 22.10 -16.48 -12.82
CA ALA A 323 22.54 -17.22 -11.64
C ALA A 323 24.07 -17.37 -11.57
N VAL A 324 24.70 -17.80 -12.68
CA VAL A 324 26.17 -17.95 -12.75
C VAL A 324 26.88 -16.61 -12.56
N THR A 325 26.37 -15.54 -13.17
CA THR A 325 26.93 -14.18 -13.01
C THR A 325 26.83 -13.72 -11.57
N CYS A 326 25.67 -13.88 -10.91
CA CYS A 326 25.51 -13.49 -9.51
C CYS A 326 26.39 -14.32 -8.57
N ASP A 327 26.45 -15.63 -8.73
CA ASP A 327 27.26 -16.51 -7.88
C ASP A 327 28.77 -16.29 -8.10
N GLY A 328 29.20 -16.03 -9.35
CA GLY A 328 30.56 -15.65 -9.69
C GLY A 328 30.95 -14.28 -9.11
N LEU A 329 30.11 -13.26 -9.31
CA LEU A 329 30.34 -11.92 -8.76
C LEU A 329 30.29 -11.91 -7.23
N ARG A 330 29.48 -12.76 -6.60
CA ARG A 330 29.49 -12.95 -5.14
C ARG A 330 30.86 -13.38 -4.65
N THR A 331 31.49 -14.33 -5.33
CA THR A 331 32.83 -14.81 -4.96
C THR A 331 33.87 -13.71 -5.10
N VAL A 332 33.90 -13.02 -6.26
CA VAL A 332 34.86 -11.95 -6.55
C VAL A 332 34.67 -10.74 -5.63
N SER A 333 33.42 -10.35 -5.37
CA SER A 333 33.08 -9.20 -4.52
C SER A 333 33.15 -9.49 -3.02
N ARG A 334 33.59 -10.69 -2.61
CA ARG A 334 33.60 -11.17 -1.21
C ARG A 334 32.22 -11.04 -0.55
N GLY A 335 31.16 -11.37 -1.31
CA GLY A 335 29.78 -11.39 -0.83
C GLY A 335 29.04 -10.05 -0.86
N ARG A 336 29.64 -8.98 -1.38
CA ARG A 336 28.97 -7.66 -1.52
C ARG A 336 27.88 -7.66 -2.60
N VAL A 337 28.12 -8.38 -3.69
CA VAL A 337 27.16 -8.60 -4.79
C VAL A 337 26.57 -10.00 -4.67
N GLY A 338 25.29 -10.20 -5.00
CA GLY A 338 24.67 -11.52 -4.95
C GLY A 338 24.59 -12.10 -3.53
N ARG A 339 24.35 -11.25 -2.52
CA ARG A 339 24.04 -11.70 -1.15
C ARG A 339 22.77 -12.55 -1.20
N ARG A 340 22.74 -13.67 -0.48
CA ARG A 340 21.54 -14.53 -0.42
C ARG A 340 20.41 -13.79 0.29
N ALA A 341 19.18 -13.94 -0.21
CA ALA A 341 17.99 -13.53 0.52
C ALA A 341 17.88 -14.34 1.83
N TYR A 342 17.23 -13.76 2.84
CA TYR A 342 16.96 -14.42 4.14
C TYR A 342 18.21 -15.02 4.83
N ALA A 343 19.36 -14.33 4.73
CA ALA A 343 20.60 -14.78 5.37
C ALA A 343 20.51 -14.89 6.90
N VAL A 344 19.56 -14.17 7.50
CA VAL A 344 19.23 -14.25 8.93
C VAL A 344 17.79 -14.74 9.06
N THR A 345 17.59 -15.71 9.95
CA THR A 345 16.26 -16.17 10.38
C THR A 345 16.14 -16.01 11.89
N HIS A 346 14.91 -15.89 12.36
CA HIS A 346 14.56 -15.64 13.75
C HIS A 346 13.68 -16.78 14.25
N ALA A 347 14.01 -17.31 15.42
CA ALA A 347 13.13 -18.25 16.12
C ALA A 347 11.97 -17.48 16.76
N GLY A 348 10.77 -18.03 16.68
CA GLY A 348 9.58 -17.54 17.33
C GLY A 348 8.96 -18.57 18.28
N PRO A 349 7.83 -18.23 18.92
CA PRO A 349 7.10 -19.14 19.80
C PRO A 349 6.80 -20.48 19.12
N GLY A 350 6.76 -21.56 19.91
CA GLY A 350 6.45 -22.92 19.41
C GLY A 350 7.47 -23.50 18.42
N GLY A 351 8.69 -22.97 18.37
CA GLY A 351 9.72 -23.41 17.40
C GLY A 351 9.50 -22.89 15.98
N SER A 352 8.56 -21.94 15.79
CA SER A 352 8.36 -21.29 14.50
C SER A 352 9.63 -20.59 14.01
N ARG A 353 9.87 -20.61 12.70
CA ARG A 353 11.01 -19.95 12.07
C ARG A 353 10.53 -18.84 11.16
N TRP A 354 11.13 -17.67 11.28
CA TRP A 354 10.75 -16.46 10.56
C TRP A 354 11.93 -15.88 9.79
N GLY A 355 11.66 -15.34 8.61
CA GLY A 355 12.58 -14.48 7.87
C GLY A 355 12.02 -13.07 7.74
N VAL A 356 12.87 -12.12 7.38
CA VAL A 356 12.42 -10.79 6.95
C VAL A 356 12.59 -10.68 5.44
N ALA A 357 11.48 -10.52 4.73
CA ALA A 357 11.47 -10.18 3.31
C ALA A 357 11.83 -8.70 3.17
N ASP A 358 13.12 -8.39 3.20
CA ASP A 358 13.64 -7.03 3.09
C ASP A 358 13.67 -6.56 1.63
N MET A 359 12.56 -5.94 1.23
CA MET A 359 12.37 -5.39 -0.12
C MET A 359 12.43 -3.85 -0.12
N LEU A 360 12.88 -3.23 0.97
CA LEU A 360 13.04 -1.78 1.05
C LEU A 360 14.11 -1.31 0.05
N LEU A 361 13.79 -0.22 -0.67
CA LEU A 361 14.67 0.35 -1.68
C LEU A 361 15.12 1.76 -1.28
N PRO A 362 16.44 2.07 -1.29
CA PRO A 362 16.94 3.39 -0.89
C PRO A 362 16.26 4.56 -1.61
N MET A 363 15.94 4.39 -2.90
CA MET A 363 15.33 5.41 -3.75
C MET A 363 13.91 5.83 -3.35
N GLN A 364 13.22 5.07 -2.49
CA GLN A 364 11.88 5.45 -1.99
C GLN A 364 11.95 6.47 -0.86
N GLY A 365 13.00 6.38 -0.05
CA GLY A 365 13.27 7.29 1.07
C GLY A 365 12.46 6.98 2.35
N PRO A 366 12.88 7.57 3.47
CA PRO A 366 12.34 7.26 4.80
C PRO A 366 10.87 7.67 5.00
N ASN A 367 10.40 8.72 4.34
CA ASN A 367 9.01 9.17 4.46
C ASN A 367 8.03 8.19 3.79
N TYR A 368 8.43 7.58 2.67
CA TYR A 368 7.63 6.53 2.04
C TYR A 368 7.55 5.29 2.95
N ALA A 369 8.68 4.87 3.52
CA ALA A 369 8.72 3.75 4.47
C ALA A 369 7.83 4.01 5.69
N LEU A 370 7.88 5.23 6.26
CA LEU A 370 7.03 5.61 7.38
C LEU A 370 5.55 5.58 7.01
N ALA A 371 5.16 6.22 5.91
CA ALA A 371 3.77 6.25 5.47
C ALA A 371 3.21 4.82 5.26
N LYS A 372 3.96 3.95 4.58
CA LYS A 372 3.55 2.56 4.38
C LYS A 372 3.52 1.76 5.69
N ARG A 373 4.44 2.02 6.61
CA ARG A 373 4.46 1.39 7.92
C ARG A 373 3.25 1.78 8.78
N LEU A 374 2.85 3.05 8.75
CA LEU A 374 1.65 3.53 9.45
C LEU A 374 0.37 2.86 8.91
N GLN A 375 0.23 2.72 7.59
CA GLN A 375 -0.90 2.01 6.95
C GLN A 375 -0.98 0.55 7.44
N ARG A 376 0.17 -0.14 7.47
CA ARG A 376 0.26 -1.51 8.00
C ARG A 376 -0.08 -1.59 9.49
N TRP A 377 0.46 -0.71 10.31
CA TRP A 377 0.17 -0.69 11.75
C TRP A 377 -1.31 -0.46 12.04
N ARG A 378 -1.97 0.41 11.27
CA ARG A 378 -3.43 0.60 11.39
C ARG A 378 -4.20 -0.65 11.01
N ALA A 379 -3.84 -1.31 9.91
CA ALA A 379 -4.46 -2.58 9.50
C ALA A 379 -4.35 -3.65 10.60
N LEU A 380 -3.15 -3.85 11.15
CA LEU A 380 -2.90 -4.83 12.21
C LEU A 380 -3.71 -4.53 13.48
N THR A 381 -3.70 -3.28 13.94
CA THR A 381 -4.41 -2.89 15.17
C THR A 381 -5.93 -2.92 15.01
N ALA A 382 -6.46 -2.58 13.83
CA ALA A 382 -7.89 -2.69 13.54
C ALA A 382 -8.36 -4.15 13.47
N ALA A 383 -7.60 -5.02 12.80
CA ALA A 383 -7.90 -6.45 12.74
C ALA A 383 -7.86 -7.10 14.14
N ALA A 384 -6.85 -6.77 14.94
CA ALA A 384 -6.76 -7.26 16.32
C ALA A 384 -7.90 -6.76 17.23
N ALA A 385 -8.50 -5.61 16.90
CA ALA A 385 -9.69 -5.08 17.57
C ALA A 385 -11.01 -5.66 17.03
N GLY A 386 -10.95 -6.62 16.09
CA GLY A 386 -12.12 -7.31 15.53
C GLY A 386 -12.79 -6.59 14.36
N HIS A 387 -12.21 -5.52 13.83
CA HIS A 387 -12.74 -4.86 12.64
C HIS A 387 -12.35 -5.60 11.36
N PRO A 388 -13.21 -5.66 10.33
CA PRO A 388 -12.84 -6.24 9.04
C PRO A 388 -11.73 -5.43 8.37
N VAL A 389 -10.70 -6.11 7.87
CA VAL A 389 -9.57 -5.46 7.20
C VAL A 389 -9.23 -6.21 5.92
N SER A 390 -9.10 -5.46 4.83
CA SER A 390 -8.47 -5.92 3.59
C SER A 390 -7.12 -5.22 3.46
N PHE A 391 -6.03 -5.94 3.76
CA PHE A 391 -4.68 -5.47 3.51
C PHE A 391 -4.03 -6.39 2.50
N ASN A 392 -3.74 -5.87 1.31
CA ASN A 392 -3.16 -6.68 0.24
C ASN A 392 -1.81 -6.11 -0.17
N VAL A 393 -0.76 -6.91 -0.06
CA VAL A 393 0.53 -6.57 -0.68
C VAL A 393 0.35 -6.61 -2.19
N ALA A 394 0.24 -5.43 -2.78
CA ALA A 394 0.02 -5.27 -4.21
C ALA A 394 1.32 -5.53 -4.99
N PRO A 395 1.24 -6.04 -6.22
CA PRO A 395 2.42 -6.21 -7.03
C PRO A 395 2.99 -4.85 -7.47
N ALA A 396 4.27 -4.85 -7.82
CA ALA A 396 4.84 -3.73 -8.55
C ALA A 396 4.11 -3.60 -9.89
N ALA A 397 3.78 -2.37 -10.27
CA ALA A 397 3.03 -2.09 -11.48
C ALA A 397 3.64 -0.96 -12.30
N TRP A 398 3.42 -1.01 -13.62
CA TRP A 398 3.81 0.03 -14.58
C TRP A 398 2.86 1.23 -14.49
N THR A 399 2.87 1.91 -13.33
CA THR A 399 2.12 3.14 -13.09
C THR A 399 2.81 4.34 -13.73
N ARG A 400 2.06 5.42 -13.95
CA ARG A 400 2.59 6.71 -14.40
C ARG A 400 3.69 7.25 -13.48
N SER A 401 3.59 7.02 -12.16
CA SER A 401 4.63 7.45 -11.20
C SER A 401 5.94 6.67 -11.38
N VAL A 402 5.87 5.39 -11.76
CA VAL A 402 7.04 4.56 -12.07
C VAL A 402 7.61 4.92 -13.44
N THR A 403 6.78 5.01 -14.48
CA THR A 403 7.25 5.21 -15.85
C THR A 403 7.80 6.62 -16.10
N LYS A 404 7.44 7.61 -15.28
CA LYS A 404 8.02 8.97 -15.35
C LYS A 404 9.38 9.08 -14.67
N ASN A 405 9.76 8.14 -13.80
CA ASN A 405 11.05 8.14 -13.14
C ASN A 405 11.99 7.13 -13.81
N PRO A 406 13.04 7.58 -14.52
CA PRO A 406 13.90 6.71 -15.30
C PRO A 406 14.61 5.66 -14.43
N VAL A 407 14.90 5.97 -13.15
CA VAL A 407 15.55 5.03 -12.24
C VAL A 407 14.61 3.85 -11.93
N PHE A 408 13.35 4.14 -11.57
CA PHE A 408 12.36 3.10 -11.30
C PHE A 408 12.03 2.29 -12.56
N GLU A 409 11.86 2.94 -13.71
CA GLU A 409 11.60 2.25 -14.97
C GLU A 409 12.74 1.27 -15.33
N THR A 410 13.99 1.68 -15.14
CA THR A 410 15.16 0.83 -15.33
C THR A 410 15.15 -0.35 -14.39
N ALA A 411 14.96 -0.08 -13.09
CA ALA A 411 15.01 -1.10 -12.06
C ALA A 411 13.93 -2.17 -12.29
N TYR A 412 12.71 -1.75 -12.64
CA TYR A 412 11.60 -2.67 -12.89
C TYR A 412 11.80 -3.48 -14.17
N SER A 413 12.35 -2.86 -15.22
CA SER A 413 12.72 -3.58 -16.45
C SER A 413 13.80 -4.63 -16.18
N GLY A 414 14.77 -4.31 -15.33
CA GLY A 414 15.83 -5.22 -14.92
C GLY A 414 15.34 -6.36 -14.02
N ALA A 415 14.32 -6.11 -13.18
CA ALA A 415 13.77 -7.09 -12.26
C ALA A 415 13.09 -8.27 -12.99
N GLU A 416 12.53 -8.04 -14.18
CA GLU A 416 11.94 -9.10 -15.01
C GLU A 416 12.95 -10.19 -15.40
N PHE A 417 14.25 -9.87 -15.52
CA PHE A 417 15.31 -10.86 -15.76
C PHE A 417 15.52 -11.81 -14.57
N PHE A 418 15.09 -11.42 -13.38
CA PHE A 418 15.09 -12.25 -12.18
C PHE A 418 13.74 -12.97 -11.98
N GLY A 419 12.84 -12.90 -12.97
CA GLY A 419 11.52 -13.53 -12.90
C GLY A 419 10.52 -12.77 -12.04
N VAL A 420 10.83 -11.54 -11.62
CA VAL A 420 9.86 -10.67 -10.94
C VAL A 420 8.85 -10.21 -11.98
N GLN A 421 7.56 -10.41 -11.70
CA GLN A 421 6.47 -9.94 -12.54
C GLN A 421 6.10 -8.51 -12.12
N VAL A 422 6.38 -7.54 -13.00
CA VAL A 422 5.80 -6.19 -12.92
C VAL A 422 4.51 -6.18 -13.73
N PHE A 423 3.41 -5.77 -13.12
CA PHE A 423 2.08 -5.87 -13.72
C PHE A 423 1.74 -4.60 -14.52
N PRO A 424 0.94 -4.72 -15.59
CA PRO A 424 0.17 -3.58 -16.08
C PRO A 424 -0.68 -2.99 -14.94
N ALA A 425 -0.76 -1.66 -14.85
CA ALA A 425 -1.46 -1.00 -13.73
C ALA A 425 -2.95 -1.35 -13.69
N ASP A 426 -3.59 -1.49 -14.84
CA ASP A 426 -4.98 -1.95 -14.97
C ASP A 426 -5.16 -3.39 -14.47
N THR A 427 -4.28 -4.33 -14.85
CA THR A 427 -4.30 -5.71 -14.33
C THR A 427 -4.22 -5.71 -12.81
N ALA A 428 -3.22 -5.01 -12.25
CA ALA A 428 -3.00 -5.00 -10.81
C ALA A 428 -4.19 -4.37 -10.07
N ARG A 429 -4.74 -3.26 -10.58
CA ARG A 429 -5.91 -2.59 -10.03
C ARG A 429 -7.14 -3.50 -9.94
N TYR A 430 -7.47 -4.22 -11.02
CA TYR A 430 -8.63 -5.13 -11.02
C TYR A 430 -8.42 -6.31 -10.08
N LEU A 431 -7.20 -6.87 -10.04
CA LEU A 431 -6.87 -7.95 -9.11
C LEU A 431 -6.98 -7.50 -7.64
N MET A 432 -6.47 -6.31 -7.30
CA MET A 432 -6.55 -5.79 -5.94
C MET A 432 -7.97 -5.40 -5.54
N ALA A 433 -8.77 -4.86 -6.46
CA ALA A 433 -10.18 -4.57 -6.21
C ALA A 433 -10.99 -5.85 -6.00
N ALA A 434 -10.75 -6.90 -6.78
CA ALA A 434 -11.42 -8.18 -6.60
C ALA A 434 -10.99 -8.86 -5.29
N LYS A 435 -9.72 -8.69 -4.89
CA LYS A 435 -9.25 -9.15 -3.59
C LYS A 435 -9.91 -8.40 -2.42
N LEU A 436 -10.09 -7.08 -2.53
CA LEU A 436 -10.91 -6.31 -1.57
C LEU A 436 -12.33 -6.89 -1.44
N VAL A 437 -12.97 -7.22 -2.57
CA VAL A 437 -14.30 -7.86 -2.56
C VAL A 437 -14.28 -9.19 -1.82
N ALA A 438 -13.28 -10.03 -2.12
CA ALA A 438 -13.13 -11.33 -1.47
C ALA A 438 -12.95 -11.22 0.05
N ASP A 439 -12.17 -10.25 0.53
CA ASP A 439 -11.88 -10.04 1.95
C ASP A 439 -13.09 -9.53 2.73
N LEU A 440 -13.88 -8.66 2.09
CA LEU A 440 -15.10 -8.14 2.70
C LEU A 440 -16.20 -9.21 2.77
N ALA A 441 -16.19 -10.17 1.84
CA ALA A 441 -17.10 -11.32 1.86
C ALA A 441 -16.67 -12.39 2.87
N ALA A 442 -15.37 -12.63 3.00
CA ALA A 442 -14.80 -13.59 3.93
C ALA A 442 -13.43 -13.11 4.41
N PRO A 443 -13.30 -12.69 5.69
CA PRO A 443 -12.04 -12.23 6.25
C PRO A 443 -10.92 -13.28 6.14
N VAL A 444 -9.67 -12.81 6.13
CA VAL A 444 -8.47 -13.66 6.18
C VAL A 444 -8.53 -14.52 7.45
N PRO A 445 -8.33 -15.84 7.36
CA PRO A 445 -8.32 -16.71 8.54
C PRO A 445 -7.23 -16.30 9.53
N ASP A 446 -7.55 -16.35 10.82
CA ASP A 446 -6.52 -16.24 11.86
C ASP A 446 -5.53 -17.41 11.73
N ARG A 447 -4.24 -17.11 11.86
CA ARG A 447 -3.17 -18.11 11.79
C ARG A 447 -2.43 -18.14 13.11
N ASP A 448 -3.00 -18.89 14.05
CA ASP A 448 -2.38 -19.30 15.33
C ASP A 448 -1.73 -18.15 16.11
N GLY A 449 -2.42 -17.00 16.19
CA GLY A 449 -1.97 -15.86 16.99
C GLY A 449 -0.78 -15.10 16.39
N GLN A 450 -0.57 -15.18 15.08
CA GLN A 450 0.43 -14.40 14.34
C GLN A 450 -0.22 -13.31 13.46
N PRO A 451 -0.35 -12.07 13.97
CA PRO A 451 -1.04 -10.97 13.27
C PRO A 451 -0.42 -10.63 11.91
N GLU A 452 0.87 -10.89 11.70
CA GLU A 452 1.55 -10.70 10.41
C GLU A 452 0.95 -11.55 9.28
N ALA A 453 0.19 -12.60 9.59
CA ALA A 453 -0.52 -13.40 8.60
C ALA A 453 -1.47 -12.58 7.72
N LEU A 454 -2.06 -11.52 8.28
CA LEU A 454 -2.87 -10.55 7.55
C LEU A 454 -2.11 -9.90 6.38
N LEU A 455 -0.77 -9.88 6.44
CA LEU A 455 0.08 -9.17 5.48
C LEU A 455 0.73 -10.09 4.46
N TYR A 456 1.03 -11.35 4.85
CA TYR A 456 1.79 -12.25 3.99
C TYR A 456 0.96 -13.37 3.36
N ALA A 457 -0.16 -13.79 3.96
CA ALA A 457 -0.84 -15.03 3.58
C ALA A 457 -1.33 -15.02 2.12
N ASP A 458 -1.81 -13.88 1.67
CA ASP A 458 -2.45 -13.65 0.37
C ASP A 458 -1.72 -12.56 -0.44
N ALA A 459 -0.43 -12.38 -0.18
CA ALA A 459 0.37 -11.37 -0.84
C ALA A 459 0.49 -11.62 -2.35
N ALA A 460 0.26 -10.58 -3.15
CA ALA A 460 0.55 -10.57 -4.58
C ALA A 460 1.89 -9.87 -4.85
N HIS A 461 2.95 -10.35 -4.21
CA HIS A 461 4.25 -9.65 -4.14
C HIS A 461 5.10 -9.71 -5.44
N GLY A 462 4.53 -10.09 -6.58
CA GLY A 462 5.22 -10.06 -7.87
C GLY A 462 6.41 -11.01 -8.02
N GLY A 463 6.61 -11.94 -7.09
CA GLY A 463 7.82 -12.79 -7.04
C GLY A 463 9.00 -12.20 -6.25
N PHE A 464 8.89 -10.99 -5.68
CA PHE A 464 9.95 -10.39 -4.87
C PHE A 464 10.38 -11.27 -3.68
N TRP A 465 9.43 -11.86 -2.96
CA TRP A 465 9.74 -12.66 -1.77
C TRP A 465 10.33 -14.04 -2.08
N ARG A 466 10.25 -14.47 -3.35
CA ARG A 466 10.75 -15.76 -3.82
C ARG A 466 12.12 -15.64 -4.50
N GLN A 467 12.76 -14.48 -4.40
CA GLN A 467 14.08 -14.24 -5.00
C GLN A 467 15.22 -14.90 -4.20
N PRO A 468 16.25 -15.46 -4.86
CA PRO A 468 17.38 -16.10 -4.19
C PRO A 468 18.43 -15.13 -3.65
N TYR A 469 18.36 -13.88 -4.07
CA TYR A 469 19.31 -12.84 -3.71
C TYR A 469 18.61 -11.67 -3.05
N ASP A 470 19.33 -11.01 -2.14
CA ASP A 470 18.93 -9.73 -1.59
C ASP A 470 18.86 -8.70 -2.72
N PRO A 471 17.71 -8.04 -2.94
CA PRO A 471 17.53 -7.07 -4.01
C PRO A 471 18.64 -6.01 -4.02
N LYS A 472 19.04 -5.49 -2.85
CA LYS A 472 20.02 -4.40 -2.72
C LYS A 472 21.40 -4.81 -3.22
N SER A 473 21.75 -6.09 -3.09
CA SER A 473 23.04 -6.64 -3.54
C SER A 473 23.10 -6.90 -5.05
N VAL A 474 21.96 -6.89 -5.74
CA VAL A 474 21.87 -7.12 -7.18
C VAL A 474 21.35 -5.89 -7.94
N LEU A 475 20.97 -4.81 -7.24
CA LEU A 475 20.53 -3.55 -7.85
C LEU A 475 21.46 -3.03 -8.97
N PRO A 476 22.81 -3.05 -8.84
CA PRO A 476 23.67 -2.61 -9.94
C PRO A 476 23.53 -3.47 -11.20
N ILE A 477 23.36 -4.78 -11.03
CA ILE A 477 23.14 -5.74 -12.14
C ILE A 477 21.77 -5.49 -12.78
N VAL A 478 20.74 -5.34 -11.94
CA VAL A 478 19.38 -5.00 -12.35
C VAL A 478 19.38 -3.70 -13.16
N ALA A 479 20.09 -2.66 -12.72
CA ALA A 479 20.20 -1.39 -13.44
C ALA A 479 20.86 -1.57 -14.81
N LEU A 480 21.98 -2.31 -14.90
CA LEU A 480 22.66 -2.60 -16.17
C LEU A 480 21.75 -3.34 -17.17
N LEU A 481 21.07 -4.40 -16.71
CA LEU A 481 20.14 -5.16 -17.54
C LEU A 481 18.94 -4.32 -17.98
N GLY A 482 18.43 -3.46 -17.10
CA GLY A 482 17.32 -2.55 -17.38
C GLY A 482 17.67 -1.47 -18.42
N VAL A 483 18.91 -0.99 -18.46
CA VAL A 483 19.38 -0.08 -19.53
C VAL A 483 19.34 -0.80 -20.88
N GLY A 484 19.89 -2.03 -20.94
CA GLY A 484 19.87 -2.85 -22.16
C GLY A 484 18.45 -3.09 -22.69
N ALA A 485 17.53 -3.49 -21.82
CA ALA A 485 16.14 -3.78 -22.18
C ALA A 485 15.38 -2.54 -22.70
N ARG A 486 15.58 -1.36 -22.09
CA ARG A 486 14.98 -0.10 -22.56
C ARG A 486 15.46 0.26 -23.96
N THR A 487 16.77 0.12 -24.22
CA THR A 487 17.34 0.37 -25.55
C THR A 487 16.73 -0.56 -26.59
N THR A 488 16.58 -1.85 -26.29
CA THR A 488 15.93 -2.81 -27.21
C THR A 488 14.46 -2.48 -27.46
N ARG A 489 13.70 -2.06 -26.44
CA ARG A 489 12.30 -1.65 -26.59
C ARG A 489 12.15 -0.38 -27.42
N ALA A 490 13.04 0.59 -27.21
CA ALA A 490 13.08 1.83 -27.99
C ALA A 490 13.42 1.57 -29.46
N VAL A 491 14.41 0.71 -29.74
CA VAL A 491 14.78 0.29 -31.10
C VAL A 491 13.62 -0.46 -31.75
N ARG A 492 12.99 -1.41 -31.05
CA ARG A 492 11.85 -2.18 -31.57
C ARG A 492 10.62 -1.32 -31.86
N ASN A 493 10.35 -0.27 -31.07
CA ASN A 493 9.27 0.67 -31.36
C ASN A 493 9.61 1.64 -32.51
N ARG A 494 10.90 1.93 -32.74
CA ARG A 494 11.37 2.87 -33.78
C ARG A 494 11.54 2.21 -35.15
N PHE A 495 11.79 0.90 -35.19
CA PHE A 495 12.03 0.12 -36.42
C PHE A 495 11.04 -1.03 -36.64
N GLY A 496 10.13 -1.29 -35.69
CA GLY A 496 9.08 -2.30 -35.77
C GLY A 496 7.72 -1.72 -36.15
N ARG A 497 7.66 -1.08 -37.33
CA ARG A 497 6.45 -1.00 -38.15
C ARG A 497 6.82 -1.55 -39.51
N ASN A 498 6.64 -2.85 -39.68
CA ASN A 498 6.33 -3.51 -40.94
C ASN A 498 5.28 -4.55 -40.63
#